data_AF-A0A4P7W0F0-F1
#
_entry.id   AF-A0A4P7W0F0-F1
#
_cell.length_a   1.000
_cell.length_b   1.000
_cell.length_c   1.000
_cell.angle_alpha   90.00
_cell.angle_beta   90.00
_cell.angle_gamma   90.00
#
_symmetry.space_group_name_H-M   'P 1'
#
loop_
_entity.id
_entity.type
_entity.pdbx_description
1 polymer ?
#
loop_
_entity_poly.entity_id
_entity_poly.type
_entity_poly.pdbx_seq_one_letter_code
_entity_poly.pdbx_strand_id
1 'polypeptide(L)'
;MLRKDDITVQNVTIPASPASRLERLFPPVEESSTILLACPRGDYSASRIARAVEDCDAHLLNLNITSDGENFDNRIIAELRVSHRNPESVGRSLERYGYEVVDAEGAPLADDSLMRSRYDELMHYLGI
;
A
#
# COMPACT_ATOMS: atom_id res chain seq x y z
N MET A 1 -4.90 -41.71 -16.40
CA MET A 1 -6.16 -41.02 -16.76
C MET A 1 -6.72 -40.40 -15.48
N LEU A 2 -6.27 -39.18 -15.12
CA LEU A 2 -6.83 -38.43 -13.99
C LEU A 2 -7.95 -37.52 -14.51
N ARG A 3 -9.12 -37.56 -13.87
CA ARG A 3 -10.30 -36.76 -14.22
C ARG A 3 -10.06 -35.28 -13.89
N LYS A 4 -10.55 -34.40 -14.77
CA LYS A 4 -10.30 -32.95 -14.83
C LYS A 4 -11.34 -32.11 -14.06
N ASP A 5 -12.18 -32.73 -13.22
CA ASP A 5 -13.48 -32.13 -12.85
C ASP A 5 -13.73 -32.01 -11.33
N ASP A 6 -12.70 -31.78 -10.50
CA ASP A 6 -12.91 -31.43 -9.09
C ASP A 6 -12.24 -30.08 -8.75
N ILE A 7 -12.85 -28.99 -9.20
CA ILE A 7 -12.56 -27.63 -8.73
C ILE A 7 -13.81 -27.09 -8.05
N THR A 8 -14.24 -27.74 -6.95
CA THR A 8 -15.25 -27.14 -6.08
C THR A 8 -14.56 -26.17 -5.14
N VAL A 9 -14.24 -24.96 -5.63
CA VAL A 9 -13.80 -23.86 -4.77
C VAL A 9 -15.02 -23.44 -3.96
N GLN A 10 -15.09 -23.88 -2.70
CA GLN A 10 -16.03 -23.30 -1.76
C GLN A 10 -15.64 -21.83 -1.56
N ASN A 11 -16.47 -20.91 -2.05
CA ASN A 11 -16.28 -19.50 -1.78
C ASN A 11 -16.36 -19.29 -0.27
N VAL A 12 -15.22 -18.95 0.34
CA VAL A 12 -15.16 -18.58 1.75
C VAL A 12 -15.83 -17.22 1.89
N THR A 13 -17.08 -17.21 2.34
CA THR A 13 -17.74 -15.97 2.74
C THR A 13 -17.09 -15.47 4.03
N ILE A 14 -16.52 -14.27 4.00
CA ILE A 14 -16.01 -13.60 5.20
C ILE A 14 -17.12 -12.66 5.71
N PRO A 15 -17.98 -13.10 6.66
CA PRO A 15 -18.99 -12.24 7.25
C PRO A 15 -18.30 -11.11 8.04
N ALA A 16 -18.63 -9.88 7.71
CA ALA A 16 -18.07 -8.70 8.37
C ALA A 16 -19.13 -7.60 8.45
N SER A 17 -19.25 -6.97 9.63
CA SER A 17 -19.97 -5.71 9.77
C SER A 17 -19.26 -4.64 8.92
N PRO A 18 -19.91 -3.50 8.60
CA PRO A 18 -19.26 -2.43 7.87
C PRO A 18 -17.93 -1.98 8.51
N ALA A 19 -17.89 -1.86 9.84
CA ALA A 19 -16.69 -1.49 10.57
C ALA A 19 -15.59 -2.57 10.49
N SER A 20 -15.94 -3.85 10.72
CA SER A 20 -14.94 -4.92 10.63
C SER A 20 -14.47 -5.18 9.19
N ARG A 21 -15.25 -4.76 8.20
CA ARG A 21 -14.83 -4.79 6.78
C ARG A 21 -13.74 -3.75 6.50
N LEU A 22 -13.85 -2.55 7.06
CA LEU A 22 -12.82 -1.52 6.90
C LEU A 22 -11.53 -1.93 7.59
N GLU A 23 -11.58 -2.38 8.84
CA GLU A 23 -10.41 -2.87 9.57
C GLU A 23 -9.70 -4.02 8.84
N ARG A 24 -10.47 -4.90 8.19
CA ARG A 24 -9.92 -6.00 7.37
C ARG A 24 -9.26 -5.50 6.07
N LEU A 25 -9.80 -4.45 5.44
CA LEU A 25 -9.23 -3.88 4.20
C LEU A 25 -8.04 -2.96 4.47
N PHE A 26 -8.04 -2.31 5.64
CA PHE A 26 -7.07 -1.34 6.08
C PHE A 26 -6.54 -1.71 7.47
N PRO A 27 -5.87 -2.87 7.62
CA PRO A 27 -5.28 -3.25 8.89
C PRO A 27 -4.21 -2.23 9.30
N PRO A 28 -3.93 -2.04 10.59
CA PRO A 28 -2.75 -1.29 10.99
C PRO A 28 -1.49 -2.00 10.47
N VAL A 29 -0.64 -1.28 9.74
CA VAL A 29 0.64 -1.80 9.25
C VAL A 29 1.74 -0.86 9.71
N GLU A 30 2.57 -1.33 10.63
CA GLU A 30 3.78 -0.61 11.02
C GLU A 30 4.74 -0.46 9.83
N GLU A 31 5.65 0.50 9.91
CA GLU A 31 6.68 0.72 8.88
C GLU A 31 6.14 1.02 7.47
N SER A 32 4.93 1.58 7.37
CA SER A 32 4.30 1.92 6.09
C SER A 32 4.03 3.41 5.95
N SER A 33 3.94 3.86 4.70
CA SER A 33 3.59 5.24 4.34
C SER A 33 2.40 5.24 3.40
N THR A 34 1.66 6.34 3.38
CA THR A 34 0.51 6.55 2.50
C THR A 34 0.88 7.54 1.40
N ILE A 35 0.43 7.32 0.17
CA ILE A 35 0.63 8.22 -0.97
C ILE A 35 -0.70 8.42 -1.68
N LEU A 36 -1.06 9.69 -1.92
CA LEU A 36 -2.21 10.07 -2.73
C LEU A 36 -1.75 10.40 -4.14
N LEU A 37 -2.30 9.70 -5.13
CA LEU A 37 -1.99 9.87 -6.54
C LEU A 37 -3.18 10.43 -7.31
N ALA A 38 -2.88 11.24 -8.32
CA ALA A 38 -3.82 11.69 -9.33
C ALA A 38 -3.32 11.38 -10.75
N CYS A 39 -4.23 10.96 -11.63
CA CYS A 39 -3.94 10.82 -13.06
C CYS A 39 -5.19 10.99 -13.93
N PRO A 40 -5.03 11.33 -15.22
CA PRO A 40 -6.13 11.25 -16.18
C PRO A 40 -6.73 9.84 -16.24
N ARG A 41 -8.03 9.73 -16.51
CA ARG A 41 -8.73 8.44 -16.57
C ARG A 41 -8.13 7.47 -17.60
N GLY A 42 -7.60 7.98 -18.71
CA GLY A 42 -6.96 7.17 -19.75
C GLY A 42 -5.58 6.63 -19.38
N ASP A 43 -4.94 7.22 -18.37
CA ASP A 43 -3.55 6.89 -17.97
C ASP A 43 -3.50 5.96 -16.74
N TYR A 44 -4.65 5.66 -16.15
CA TYR A 44 -4.73 4.76 -15.01
C TYR A 44 -4.30 3.34 -15.39
N SER A 45 -3.34 2.81 -14.64
CA SER A 45 -2.90 1.42 -14.78
C SER A 45 -2.41 0.91 -13.43
N ALA A 46 -3.20 0.05 -12.79
CA ALA A 46 -2.84 -0.55 -11.50
C ALA A 46 -1.51 -1.32 -11.55
N SER A 47 -1.26 -2.05 -12.64
CA SER A 47 -0.02 -2.81 -12.82
C SER A 47 1.21 -1.90 -12.98
N ARG A 48 1.06 -0.77 -13.66
CA ARG A 48 2.14 0.22 -13.82
C ARG A 48 2.42 0.98 -12.53
N ILE A 49 1.38 1.28 -11.75
CA ILE A 49 1.52 1.81 -10.38
C ILE A 49 2.27 0.81 -9.50
N ALA A 50 1.84 -0.45 -9.47
CA ALA A 50 2.51 -1.51 -8.70
C ALA A 50 3.99 -1.64 -9.10
N ARG A 51 4.28 -1.62 -10.40
CA ARG A 51 5.64 -1.67 -10.91
C ARG A 51 6.50 -0.49 -10.44
N ALA A 52 5.95 0.73 -10.47
CA ALA A 52 6.68 1.92 -10.02
C ALA A 52 7.03 1.86 -8.52
N VAL A 53 6.16 1.26 -7.71
CA VAL A 53 6.39 1.00 -6.28
C VAL A 53 7.48 -0.06 -6.09
N GLU A 54 7.38 -1.18 -6.82
CA GLU A 54 8.30 -2.31 -6.70
C GLU A 54 9.72 -1.98 -7.20
N ASP A 55 9.86 -1.08 -8.18
CA ASP A 55 11.18 -0.59 -8.64
C ASP A 55 11.96 0.19 -7.56
N CYS A 56 11.33 0.52 -6.43
CA CYS A 56 11.97 1.13 -5.26
C CYS A 56 12.24 0.15 -4.12
N ASP A 57 12.22 -1.16 -4.39
CA ASP A 57 12.32 -2.23 -3.39
C ASP A 57 11.23 -2.14 -2.30
N ALA A 58 10.07 -1.54 -2.65
CA ALA A 58 8.90 -1.43 -1.79
C ALA A 58 7.79 -2.37 -2.24
N HIS A 59 6.92 -2.78 -1.32
CA HIS A 59 5.71 -3.53 -1.61
C HIS A 59 4.48 -2.62 -1.59
N LEU A 60 3.60 -2.78 -2.57
CA LEU A 60 2.29 -2.14 -2.59
C LEU A 60 1.32 -2.94 -1.70
N LEU A 61 0.98 -2.38 -0.54
CA LEU A 61 0.17 -3.02 0.50
C LEU A 61 -1.33 -2.77 0.30
N ASN A 62 -1.68 -1.56 -0.15
CA ASN A 62 -3.04 -1.18 -0.52
C ASN A 62 -3.02 -0.27 -1.75
N LEU A 63 -4.04 -0.41 -2.60
CA LEU A 63 -4.33 0.52 -3.69
C LEU A 63 -5.85 0.65 -3.77
N ASN A 64 -6.35 1.85 -3.49
CA ASN A 64 -7.78 2.14 -3.49
C ASN A 64 -8.06 3.30 -4.41
N ILE A 65 -9.04 3.14 -5.30
CA ILE A 65 -9.58 4.26 -6.08
C ILE A 65 -10.69 4.90 -5.26
N THR A 66 -10.57 6.20 -4.98
CA THR A 66 -11.54 6.92 -4.17
C THR A 66 -12.53 7.69 -5.04
N SER A 67 -13.66 8.10 -4.44
CA SER A 67 -14.69 8.89 -5.12
C SER A 67 -14.34 10.38 -5.22
N ASP A 68 -13.13 10.78 -4.82
CA ASP A 68 -12.74 12.20 -4.74
C ASP A 68 -12.45 12.84 -6.10
N GLY A 69 -12.54 12.07 -7.19
CA GLY A 69 -12.20 12.54 -8.54
C GLY A 69 -12.92 13.82 -8.98
N GLU A 70 -14.12 14.09 -8.50
CA GLU A 70 -14.82 15.36 -8.79
C GLU A 70 -14.10 16.59 -8.22
N ASN A 71 -13.40 16.43 -7.09
CA ASN A 71 -12.60 17.49 -6.47
C ASN A 71 -11.26 17.71 -7.19
N PHE A 72 -10.89 16.82 -8.12
CA PHE A 72 -9.63 16.82 -8.84
C PHE A 72 -9.84 16.85 -10.36
N ASP A 73 -10.73 17.71 -10.85
CA ASP A 73 -10.97 17.90 -12.28
C ASP A 73 -11.31 16.59 -13.02
N ASN A 74 -12.14 15.76 -12.40
CA ASN A 74 -12.60 14.46 -12.90
C ASN A 74 -11.47 13.44 -13.18
N ARG A 75 -10.33 13.59 -12.50
CA ARG A 75 -9.19 12.66 -12.53
C ARG A 75 -9.46 11.41 -11.70
N ILE A 76 -8.68 10.37 -11.94
CA ILE A 76 -8.60 9.21 -11.05
C ILE A 76 -7.74 9.58 -9.85
N ILE A 77 -8.29 9.36 -8.67
CA ILE A 77 -7.60 9.51 -7.39
C ILE A 77 -7.39 8.12 -6.80
N ALA A 78 -6.13 7.84 -6.47
CA ALA A 78 -5.74 6.57 -5.87
C ALA A 78 -4.99 6.82 -4.56
N GLU A 79 -5.42 6.16 -3.50
CA GLU A 79 -4.73 6.13 -2.22
C GLU A 79 -3.95 4.82 -2.09
N LEU A 80 -2.65 4.95 -1.87
CA LEU A 80 -1.71 3.84 -1.81
C LEU A 80 -1.14 3.72 -0.41
N ARG A 81 -0.92 2.48 0.04
CA ARG A 81 -0.05 2.19 1.17
C ARG A 81 1.13 1.36 0.70
N VAL A 82 2.34 1.73 1.11
CA VAL A 82 3.58 1.05 0.69
C VAL A 82 4.44 0.67 1.90
N SER A 83 5.22 -0.41 1.76
CA SER A 83 6.04 -0.99 2.85
C SER A 83 7.35 -0.22 3.08
N HIS A 84 7.28 1.10 3.12
CA HIS A 84 8.38 1.99 3.46
C HIS A 84 7.87 3.07 4.40
N ARG A 85 8.67 3.46 5.39
CA ARG A 85 8.31 4.59 6.28
C ARG A 85 8.40 5.93 5.58
N ASN A 86 9.41 6.10 4.73
CA ASN A 86 9.61 7.31 3.96
C ASN A 86 9.06 7.10 2.54
N PRO A 87 8.02 7.86 2.12
CA PRO A 87 7.41 7.70 0.81
C PRO A 87 8.22 8.32 -0.33
N GLU A 88 9.29 9.09 -0.07
CA GLU A 88 9.97 9.92 -1.08
C GLU A 88 10.47 9.15 -2.30
N SER A 89 11.12 7.99 -2.10
CA SER A 89 11.69 7.21 -3.22
C SER A 89 10.59 6.70 -4.14
N VAL A 90 9.52 6.18 -3.54
CA VAL A 90 8.33 5.68 -4.22
C VAL A 90 7.58 6.82 -4.93
N GLY A 91 7.40 7.97 -4.27
CA GLY A 91 6.78 9.16 -4.86
C GLY A 91 7.51 9.61 -6.12
N ARG A 92 8.84 9.77 -6.06
CA ARG A 92 9.67 10.10 -7.24
C ARG A 92 9.57 9.06 -8.34
N SER A 93 9.42 7.78 -7.98
CA SER A 93 9.22 6.71 -8.97
C SER A 93 7.89 6.84 -9.68
N LEU A 94 6.80 7.07 -8.93
CA LEU A 94 5.47 7.26 -9.49
C LEU A 94 5.43 8.47 -10.45
N GLU A 95 6.09 9.57 -10.09
CA GLU A 95 6.26 10.73 -10.97
C GLU A 95 7.01 10.39 -12.27
N ARG A 96 8.13 9.66 -12.20
CA ARG A 96 8.85 9.19 -13.40
C ARG A 96 7.98 8.32 -14.30
N TYR A 97 7.05 7.56 -13.71
CA TYR A 97 6.12 6.73 -14.44
C TYR A 97 4.95 7.51 -15.07
N GLY A 98 4.81 8.80 -14.76
CA GLY A 98 3.81 9.72 -15.33
C GLY A 98 2.60 9.98 -14.43
N TYR A 99 2.66 9.58 -13.16
CA TYR A 99 1.61 9.88 -12.18
C TYR A 99 1.90 11.20 -11.45
N GLU A 100 0.87 11.87 -10.95
CA GLU A 100 1.05 13.01 -10.06
C GLU A 100 0.90 12.57 -8.61
N VAL A 101 1.90 12.87 -7.78
CA VAL A 101 1.81 12.70 -6.33
C VAL A 101 1.19 13.96 -5.74
N VAL A 102 -0.05 13.82 -5.25
CA VAL A 102 -0.81 14.92 -4.65
C VAL A 102 -0.39 15.13 -3.20
N ASP A 103 -0.20 14.03 -2.47
CA ASP A 103 0.19 14.04 -1.07
C ASP A 103 0.96 12.76 -0.72
N ALA A 104 1.80 12.83 0.30
CA ALA A 104 2.57 11.70 0.79
C ALA A 104 2.86 11.84 2.28
N GLU A 105 2.35 10.89 3.06
CA GLU A 105 2.50 10.86 4.51
C GLU A 105 3.38 9.68 4.92
N GLY A 106 4.54 9.99 5.49
CA GLY A 106 5.42 8.98 6.07
C GLY A 106 4.92 8.46 7.41
N ALA A 107 5.39 7.28 7.80
CA ALA A 107 5.18 6.81 9.16
C ALA A 107 5.77 7.85 10.15
N PRO A 108 5.09 8.13 11.27
CA PRO A 108 5.66 8.95 12.33
C PRO A 108 7.07 8.48 12.69
N LEU A 109 7.92 9.42 13.12
CA LEU A 109 9.18 9.03 13.76
C LEU A 109 8.83 8.10 14.92
N ALA A 110 9.37 6.88 14.91
CA ALA A 110 9.12 5.93 15.97
C ALA A 110 9.53 6.58 17.29
N ASP A 111 8.68 6.43 18.30
CA ASP A 111 9.02 6.86 19.65
C ASP A 111 10.32 6.20 20.11
N ASP A 112 11.05 6.88 20.98
CA ASP A 112 12.36 6.44 21.52
C ASP A 112 12.27 5.02 22.12
N SER A 113 11.09 4.65 22.62
CA SER A 113 10.78 3.32 23.15
C SER A 113 10.79 2.21 22.09
N LEU A 114 10.20 2.44 20.92
CA LEU A 114 10.17 1.48 19.80
C LEU A 114 11.53 1.38 19.11
N MET A 115 12.29 2.48 19.05
CA MET A 115 13.67 2.45 18.56
C MET A 115 14.57 1.63 19.48
N ARG A 116 14.42 1.78 20.81
CA ARG A 116 15.13 0.95 21.79
C ARG A 116 14.78 -0.53 21.66
N SER A 117 13.50 -0.88 21.55
CA SER A 117 13.12 -2.29 21.46
C SER A 117 13.70 -2.98 20.22
N ARG A 118 13.71 -2.29 19.07
CA ARG A 118 14.33 -2.81 17.84
C ARG A 118 15.85 -2.89 17.93
N TYR A 119 16.48 -1.92 18.59
CA TYR A 119 17.92 -1.96 18.83
C TYR A 119 18.29 -3.16 19.74
N ASP A 120 17.54 -3.37 20.82
CA ASP A 120 17.76 -4.50 21.73
C ASP A 120 17.54 -5.84 21.02
N GLU A 121 16.51 -5.94 20.17
CA GLU A 121 16.26 -7.12 19.35
C GLU A 121 17.39 -7.37 18.34
N LEU A 122 17.91 -6.33 17.69
CA LEU A 122 19.06 -6.42 16.81
C LEU A 122 20.31 -6.91 17.55
N MET A 123 20.61 -6.35 18.73
CA MET A 123 21.76 -6.77 19.54
C MET A 123 21.63 -8.23 19.98
N HIS A 124 20.42 -8.65 20.35
CA HIS A 124 20.12 -10.04 20.64
C HIS A 124 20.42 -10.97 19.43
N TYR A 125 20.01 -10.59 18.22
CA TYR A 125 20.33 -11.34 17.00
C TYR A 125 21.83 -11.38 16.69
N LEU A 126 22.57 -10.32 17.04
CA LEU A 126 24.02 -10.25 16.90
C LEU A 126 24.79 -11.02 18.00
N GLY A 127 24.09 -11.53 19.02
CA GLY A 127 24.66 -12.30 20.12
C GLY A 127 25.44 -11.46 21.13
N ILE A 128 25.10 -10.18 21.26
CA ILE A 128 25.73 -9.20 22.16
C ILE A 128 24.70 -8.67 23.15
#